data_AF-A0A2U8E1W3-F1
#
_entry.id   AF-A0A2U8E1W3-F1
#
_cell.length_a   1.000
_cell.length_b   1.000
_cell.length_c   1.000
_cell.angle_alpha   90.00
_cell.angle_beta   90.00
_cell.angle_gamma   90.00
#
_symmetry.space_group_name_H-M   'P 1'
#
loop_
_entity.id
_entity.type
_entity.pdbx_description
1 polymer ?
#
loop_
_entity_poly.entity_id
_entity_poly.type
_entity_poly.pdbx_seq_one_letter_code
_entity_poly.pdbx_strand_id
1 'polypeptide(L)'
;MIKKIPILMTWLAACGVCMLSCSRGEPRGAARNREYKQGVISWERVADLPDPVGLKGMFSGVSNGRIILAGGSNFPTPRNEGGKKTFSNRIFTCSPDKARGGGWVVDATVLPEGLGEGASVTTGLGVITIGGAGAHGASADVWLLQWDSAAAKVTRRALPSLPMPLANAAAACHQGKLYVAGGENAGKVSGTFYVIDIAAAADATVKTEWMQLPAWPGPARFGAVMAVLESDAGAALYMFGEGPNRAAP
;
A
#
# COMPACT_ATOMS: atom_id res chain seq x y z
N MET A 1 -46.13 -13.72 -3.07
CA MET A 1 -45.14 -13.55 -1.99
C MET A 1 -43.81 -14.13 -2.43
N ILE A 2 -42.86 -13.31 -2.87
CA ILE A 2 -41.46 -13.69 -3.06
C ILE A 2 -40.64 -12.49 -2.57
N LYS A 3 -40.08 -12.60 -1.37
CA LYS A 3 -39.16 -11.60 -0.81
C LYS A 3 -37.80 -11.79 -1.48
N LYS A 4 -37.33 -10.80 -2.24
CA LYS A 4 -35.94 -10.74 -2.70
C LYS A 4 -35.06 -10.28 -1.52
N ILE A 5 -34.10 -11.11 -1.16
CA ILE A 5 -33.04 -10.82 -0.17
C ILE A 5 -31.93 -10.08 -0.93
N PRO A 6 -31.48 -8.88 -0.51
CA PRO A 6 -30.33 -8.24 -1.14
C PRO A 6 -29.04 -8.89 -0.62
N ILE A 7 -28.27 -9.44 -1.55
CA ILE A 7 -26.90 -9.92 -1.30
C ILE A 7 -26.00 -8.68 -1.20
N LEU A 8 -25.42 -8.47 -0.03
CA LEU A 8 -24.44 -7.42 0.23
C LEU A 8 -23.13 -7.84 -0.44
N MET A 9 -22.82 -7.23 -1.58
CA MET A 9 -21.62 -7.53 -2.37
C MET A 9 -20.46 -6.67 -1.84
N THR A 10 -19.62 -7.28 -1.00
CA THR A 10 -18.39 -6.67 -0.48
C THR A 10 -17.37 -6.59 -1.62
N TRP A 11 -16.95 -5.38 -1.96
CA TRP A 11 -15.90 -5.15 -2.96
C TRP A 11 -14.52 -5.44 -2.34
N LEU A 12 -13.87 -6.53 -2.75
CA LEU A 12 -12.42 -6.70 -2.58
C LEU A 12 -11.71 -5.94 -3.72
N ALA A 13 -11.10 -4.80 -3.38
CA ALA A 13 -10.14 -4.16 -4.27
C ALA A 13 -8.74 -4.76 -4.00
N ALA A 14 -8.34 -5.76 -4.77
CA ALA A 14 -6.96 -6.17 -4.88
C ALA A 14 -6.25 -5.24 -5.87
N CYS A 15 -5.58 -4.20 -5.38
CA CYS A 15 -4.66 -3.41 -6.20
C CYS A 15 -3.30 -4.10 -6.24
N GLY A 16 -3.02 -4.78 -7.35
CA GLY A 16 -1.71 -5.32 -7.67
C GLY A 16 -1.60 -5.56 -9.18
N VAL A 17 -0.39 -5.36 -9.69
CA VAL A 17 0.08 -5.56 -11.08
C VAL A 17 0.19 -4.28 -11.91
N CYS A 18 1.40 -3.72 -11.90
CA CYS A 18 1.92 -2.89 -12.97
C CYS A 18 2.56 -3.84 -14.00
N MET A 19 1.90 -4.08 -15.14
CA MET A 19 2.52 -4.73 -16.29
C MET A 19 3.08 -3.65 -17.22
N LEU A 20 4.41 -3.56 -17.32
CA LEU A 20 5.10 -2.80 -18.36
C LEU A 20 4.93 -3.54 -19.69
N SER A 21 4.07 -3.01 -20.57
CA SER A 21 4.09 -3.37 -21.99
C SER A 21 4.91 -2.35 -22.76
N CYS A 22 6.03 -2.79 -23.33
CA CYS A 22 6.78 -2.02 -24.32
C CYS A 22 6.00 -1.98 -25.62
N SER A 23 5.46 -0.82 -26.00
CA SER A 23 5.06 -0.56 -27.39
C SER A 23 5.92 0.54 -27.99
N ARG A 24 6.56 0.23 -29.13
CA ARG A 24 7.32 1.17 -29.97
C ARG A 24 6.49 2.40 -30.32
N GLY A 25 7.16 3.55 -30.37
CA GLY A 25 6.52 4.87 -30.43
C GLY A 25 5.85 5.22 -31.75
N GLU A 26 4.87 6.12 -31.65
CA GLU A 26 4.34 6.99 -32.71
C GLU A 26 3.88 8.33 -32.08
N PRO A 27 3.76 9.43 -32.85
CA PRO A 27 3.98 10.79 -32.36
C PRO A 27 2.82 11.39 -31.56
N ARG A 28 3.17 12.38 -30.74
CA ARG A 28 2.29 13.17 -29.87
C ARG A 28 1.19 13.89 -30.66
N GLY A 29 -0.05 13.45 -30.50
CA GLY A 29 -1.27 14.20 -30.74
C GLY A 29 -2.18 14.11 -29.52
N ALA A 30 -2.90 15.19 -29.19
CA ALA A 30 -3.71 15.35 -27.98
C ALA A 30 -4.47 14.08 -27.57
N ALA A 31 -4.21 13.60 -26.36
CA ALA A 31 -4.75 12.36 -25.81
C ALA A 31 -6.28 12.49 -25.65
N ARG A 32 -7.02 11.95 -26.61
CA ARG A 32 -8.45 11.66 -26.45
C ARG A 32 -8.60 10.51 -25.46
N ASN A 33 -9.52 10.65 -24.50
CA ASN A 33 -9.95 9.57 -23.60
C ASN A 33 -10.37 8.36 -24.44
N ARG A 34 -9.49 7.36 -24.56
CA ARG A 34 -9.80 6.06 -25.15
C ARG A 34 -10.09 5.09 -24.02
N GLU A 35 -11.37 4.79 -23.85
CA GLU A 35 -11.84 3.66 -23.05
C GLU A 35 -11.37 2.37 -23.75
N TYR A 36 -10.44 1.63 -23.15
CA TYR A 36 -10.04 0.31 -23.66
C TYR A 36 -10.96 -0.74 -23.06
N LYS A 37 -11.85 -1.31 -23.89
CA LYS A 37 -12.70 -2.44 -23.52
C LYS A 37 -12.11 -3.74 -24.07
N GLN A 38 -11.58 -4.58 -23.18
CA GLN A 38 -11.37 -6.01 -23.44
C GLN A 38 -12.19 -6.79 -22.40
N GLY A 39 -13.38 -7.26 -22.79
CA GLY A 39 -14.25 -8.05 -21.90
C GLY A 39 -14.84 -7.26 -20.71
N VAL A 40 -15.04 -7.95 -19.58
CA VAL A 40 -15.72 -7.50 -18.34
C VAL A 40 -14.96 -6.37 -17.60
N ILE A 41 -13.75 -6.02 -18.04
CA ILE A 41 -12.89 -5.02 -17.40
C ILE A 41 -12.67 -3.85 -18.38
N SER A 42 -12.93 -2.64 -17.92
CA SER A 42 -12.66 -1.39 -18.64
C SER A 42 -11.62 -0.56 -17.89
N TRP A 43 -10.62 -0.07 -18.62
CA TRP A 43 -9.64 0.88 -18.09
C TRP A 43 -10.02 2.31 -18.47
N GLU A 44 -9.88 3.21 -17.52
CA GLU A 44 -10.09 4.64 -17.74
C GLU A 44 -8.96 5.44 -17.09
N ARG A 45 -8.50 6.48 -17.78
CA ARG A 45 -7.51 7.41 -17.27
C ARG A 45 -8.17 8.43 -16.34
N VAL A 46 -7.70 8.53 -15.10
CA VAL A 46 -8.07 9.59 -14.15
C VAL A 46 -7.04 10.73 -14.19
N ALA A 47 -7.33 11.84 -13.51
CA ALA A 47 -6.38 12.94 -13.39
C ALA A 47 -5.12 12.52 -12.64
N ASP A 48 -3.97 13.06 -13.06
CA ASP A 48 -2.70 12.81 -12.40
C ASP A 48 -2.73 13.35 -10.96
N LEU A 49 -1.93 12.74 -10.09
CA LEU A 49 -1.71 13.32 -8.75
C LEU A 49 -1.08 14.71 -8.90
N PRO A 50 -1.38 15.65 -8.00
CA PRO A 50 -0.74 16.98 -7.97
C PRO A 50 0.71 16.87 -7.46
N ASP A 51 1.53 16.13 -8.20
CA ASP A 51 2.96 15.99 -8.03
C ASP A 51 3.66 15.97 -9.40
N PRO A 52 4.52 16.95 -9.73
CA PRO A 52 5.08 17.07 -11.08
C PRO A 52 6.15 16.02 -11.41
N VAL A 53 6.71 15.33 -10.41
CA VAL A 53 7.77 14.33 -10.60
C VAL A 53 7.18 12.91 -10.65
N GLY A 54 6.08 12.68 -9.93
CA GLY A 54 5.54 11.37 -9.64
C GLY A 54 6.16 10.76 -8.37
N LEU A 55 5.39 9.91 -7.70
CA LEU A 55 5.80 9.23 -6.47
C LEU A 55 5.68 7.72 -6.66
N LYS A 56 6.74 6.98 -6.31
CA LYS A 56 6.78 5.52 -6.29
C LYS A 56 6.60 5.01 -4.86
N GLY A 57 5.96 3.84 -4.71
CA GLY A 57 5.94 3.11 -3.44
C GLY A 57 5.15 3.86 -2.38
N MET A 58 4.08 4.54 -2.78
CA MET A 58 3.16 5.15 -1.82
C MET A 58 2.43 4.05 -1.05
N PHE A 59 2.11 4.32 0.20
CA PHE A 59 1.06 3.59 0.88
C PHE A 59 -0.28 3.94 0.23
N SER A 60 -1.20 2.98 0.17
CA SER A 60 -2.52 3.19 -0.42
C SER A 60 -3.61 2.43 0.33
N GLY A 61 -4.79 3.02 0.35
CA GLY A 61 -5.99 2.37 0.86
C GLY A 61 -7.21 3.27 0.87
N VAL A 62 -8.28 2.79 1.48
CA VAL A 62 -9.54 3.52 1.62
C VAL A 62 -9.94 3.61 3.09
N SER A 63 -10.39 4.77 3.52
CA SER A 63 -11.00 4.96 4.85
C SER A 63 -12.25 5.81 4.70
N ASN A 64 -13.38 5.36 5.25
CA ASN A 64 -14.68 6.04 5.16
C ASN A 64 -15.03 6.50 3.73
N GLY A 65 -14.79 5.63 2.74
CA GLY A 65 -15.06 5.91 1.31
C GLY A 65 -14.08 6.87 0.63
N ARG A 66 -13.07 7.38 1.34
CA ARG A 66 -12.03 8.26 0.80
C ARG A 66 -10.78 7.45 0.43
N ILE A 67 -10.29 7.66 -0.79
CA ILE A 67 -8.97 7.16 -1.21
C ILE A 67 -7.91 7.94 -0.43
N ILE A 68 -6.94 7.24 0.14
CA ILE A 68 -5.77 7.79 0.82
C ILE A 68 -4.53 7.22 0.13
N LEU A 69 -3.69 8.10 -0.40
CA LEU A 69 -2.34 7.77 -0.86
C LEU A 69 -1.35 8.54 0.02
N ALA A 70 -0.42 7.86 0.65
CA ALA A 70 0.47 8.48 1.62
C ALA A 70 1.94 8.22 1.28
N GLY A 71 2.73 9.27 1.40
CA GLY A 71 4.17 9.25 1.24
C GLY A 71 4.63 8.90 -0.17
N GLY A 72 5.57 7.95 -0.26
CA GLY A 72 6.25 7.57 -1.50
C GLY A 72 7.60 8.27 -1.66
N SER A 73 8.32 7.85 -2.70
CA SER A 73 9.66 8.35 -3.00
C SER A 73 9.80 8.75 -4.46
N ASN A 74 10.73 9.65 -4.74
CA ASN A 74 11.08 10.02 -6.09
C ASN A 74 12.54 10.46 -6.21
N PHE A 75 12.91 10.82 -7.43
CA PHE A 75 14.21 11.39 -7.77
C PHE A 75 13.92 12.74 -8.46
N PRO A 76 13.91 13.87 -7.71
CA PRO A 76 13.61 15.19 -8.27
C PRO A 76 14.55 15.57 -9.42
N THR A 77 15.79 15.09 -9.35
CA THR A 77 16.75 15.04 -10.46
C THR A 77 16.88 13.58 -10.90
N PRO A 78 16.93 13.27 -12.20
CA PRO A 78 17.13 11.91 -12.69
C PRO A 78 18.37 11.22 -12.09
N ARG A 79 18.26 9.90 -11.83
CA ARG A 79 19.34 9.12 -11.20
C ARG A 79 20.64 9.11 -12.03
N ASN A 80 20.52 9.08 -13.35
CA ASN A 80 21.65 9.12 -14.30
C ASN A 80 22.36 10.50 -14.33
N GLU A 81 21.77 11.52 -13.72
CA GLU A 81 22.35 12.86 -13.57
C GLU A 81 22.87 13.11 -12.15
N GLY A 82 23.03 12.05 -11.35
CA GLY A 82 23.49 12.15 -9.96
C GLY A 82 22.38 12.51 -8.96
N GLY A 83 21.12 12.43 -9.39
CA GLY A 83 19.97 12.70 -8.53
C GLY A 83 19.89 11.80 -7.31
N LYS A 84 19.50 12.41 -6.18
CA LYS A 84 19.31 11.71 -4.91
C LYS A 84 17.84 11.35 -4.72
N LYS A 85 17.61 10.14 -4.19
CA LYS A 85 16.28 9.71 -3.79
C LYS A 85 15.78 10.57 -2.63
N THR A 86 14.54 11.00 -2.69
CA THR A 86 13.85 11.69 -1.60
C THR A 86 12.56 10.96 -1.26
N PHE A 87 12.06 11.19 -0.05
CA PHE A 87 10.80 10.61 0.44
C PHE A 87 9.84 11.73 0.79
N SER A 88 8.56 11.55 0.45
CA SER A 88 7.51 12.52 0.73
C SER A 88 6.77 12.15 2.00
N ASN A 89 6.36 13.15 2.78
CA ASN A 89 5.43 13.00 3.91
C ASN A 89 3.99 13.43 3.54
N ARG A 90 3.76 13.75 2.26
CA ARG A 90 2.45 14.19 1.78
C ARG A 90 1.46 13.04 1.74
N ILE A 91 0.22 13.34 2.08
CA ILE A 91 -0.95 12.50 1.90
C ILE A 91 -1.86 13.16 0.88
N PHE A 92 -2.30 12.39 -0.10
CA PHE A 92 -3.25 12.77 -1.11
C PHE A 92 -4.55 12.05 -0.83
N THR A 93 -5.66 12.79 -0.75
CA THR A 93 -6.98 12.20 -0.56
C THR A 93 -7.94 12.60 -1.65
N CYS A 94 -8.80 11.68 -2.07
CA CYS A 94 -9.84 11.97 -3.04
C CYS A 94 -11.04 11.06 -2.82
N SER A 95 -12.23 11.55 -3.14
CA SER A 95 -13.39 10.68 -3.25
C SER A 95 -13.33 10.02 -4.63
N PRO A 96 -13.66 8.72 -4.75
CA PRO A 96 -13.54 8.00 -6.04
C PRO A 96 -14.23 8.71 -7.22
N ASP A 97 -15.38 9.32 -6.99
CA ASP A 97 -16.15 10.09 -7.99
C ASP A 97 -15.43 11.37 -8.46
N LYS A 98 -14.63 11.99 -7.59
CA LYS A 98 -13.88 13.23 -7.89
C LYS A 98 -12.48 12.98 -8.46
N ALA A 99 -11.97 11.75 -8.39
CA ALA A 99 -10.64 11.41 -8.88
C ALA A 99 -10.49 11.68 -10.39
N ARG A 100 -11.57 11.51 -11.15
CA ARG A 100 -11.61 11.82 -12.60
C ARG A 100 -11.26 13.27 -12.91
N GLY A 101 -11.78 14.20 -12.11
CA GLY A 101 -11.61 15.64 -12.29
C GLY A 101 -10.42 16.21 -11.51
N GLY A 102 -9.57 15.38 -10.90
CA GLY A 102 -8.43 15.85 -10.13
C GLY A 102 -8.80 16.47 -8.78
N GLY A 103 -9.89 16.03 -8.15
CA GLY A 103 -10.34 16.51 -6.83
C GLY A 103 -9.48 16.08 -5.64
N TRP A 104 -8.17 15.96 -5.85
CA TRP A 104 -7.18 15.58 -4.84
C TRP A 104 -6.96 16.72 -3.85
N VAL A 105 -6.99 16.38 -2.57
CA VAL A 105 -6.59 17.26 -1.46
C VAL A 105 -5.26 16.76 -0.92
N VAL A 106 -4.33 17.67 -0.67
CA VAL A 106 -2.97 17.35 -0.21
C VAL A 106 -2.75 17.87 1.20
N ASP A 107 -2.21 17.01 2.07
CA ASP A 107 -1.84 17.35 3.44
C ASP A 107 -0.44 16.81 3.75
N ALA A 108 0.46 17.64 4.26
CA ALA A 108 1.84 17.27 4.60
C ALA A 108 2.10 17.21 6.12
N THR A 109 1.05 17.30 6.95
CA THR A 109 1.15 17.35 8.41
C THR A 109 0.89 16.00 9.08
N VAL A 110 0.37 15.03 8.32
CA VAL A 110 -0.14 13.77 8.86
C VAL A 110 0.92 12.68 8.96
N LEU A 111 1.91 12.60 8.08
CA LEU A 111 3.07 11.71 8.28
C LEU A 111 4.19 12.46 9.02
N PRO A 112 4.91 11.80 9.96
CA PRO A 112 5.88 12.50 10.81
C PRO A 112 7.13 12.90 10.01
N GLU A 113 7.46 12.10 8.99
CA GLU A 113 8.57 12.30 8.09
C GLU A 113 8.26 11.70 6.71
N GLY A 114 9.18 11.85 5.77
CA GLY A 114 9.07 11.25 4.46
C GLY A 114 9.25 9.73 4.52
N LEU A 115 8.23 8.98 4.13
CA LEU A 115 8.23 7.52 4.11
C LEU A 115 7.64 7.01 2.80
N GLY A 116 8.14 5.89 2.31
CA GLY A 116 7.55 5.16 1.20
C GLY A 116 8.03 3.72 1.22
N GLU A 117 7.68 2.94 0.20
CA GLU A 117 8.15 1.56 0.04
C GLU A 117 7.86 0.70 1.28
N GLY A 118 6.78 0.96 2.00
CA GLY A 118 6.27 0.07 3.03
C GLY A 118 5.01 -0.66 2.55
N ALA A 119 4.48 -1.53 3.40
CA ALA A 119 3.22 -2.21 3.09
C ALA A 119 2.03 -1.38 3.57
N SER A 120 0.87 -1.53 2.92
CA SER A 120 -0.37 -0.99 3.45
C SER A 120 -1.54 -1.94 3.26
N VAL A 121 -2.45 -1.95 4.23
CA VAL A 121 -3.71 -2.71 4.14
C VAL A 121 -4.89 -1.81 4.46
N THR A 122 -6.00 -2.00 3.75
CA THR A 122 -7.28 -1.38 4.09
C THR A 122 -8.04 -2.28 5.05
N THR A 123 -8.54 -1.71 6.14
CA THR A 123 -9.32 -2.41 7.17
C THR A 123 -10.60 -1.63 7.47
N GLY A 124 -11.50 -2.23 8.25
CA GLY A 124 -12.68 -1.51 8.76
C GLY A 124 -12.35 -0.31 9.65
N LEU A 125 -11.14 -0.24 10.23
CA LEU A 125 -10.69 0.89 11.04
C LEU A 125 -10.10 2.02 10.17
N GLY A 126 -9.59 1.70 8.98
CA GLY A 126 -8.85 2.63 8.13
C GLY A 126 -7.67 1.95 7.43
N VAL A 127 -6.71 2.75 6.98
CA VAL A 127 -5.52 2.27 6.26
C VAL A 127 -4.39 2.07 7.25
N ILE A 128 -3.87 0.85 7.37
CA ILE A 128 -2.68 0.59 8.18
C ILE A 128 -1.46 0.68 7.26
N THR A 129 -0.50 1.55 7.58
CA THR A 129 0.81 1.66 6.91
C THR A 129 1.87 0.98 7.78
N ILE A 130 2.74 0.19 7.17
CA ILE A 130 3.61 -0.75 7.87
C ILE A 130 5.05 -0.59 7.36
N GLY A 131 5.95 -0.20 8.27
CA GLY A 131 7.36 0.02 7.98
C GLY A 131 7.58 1.04 6.87
N GLY A 132 8.49 0.73 5.95
CA GLY A 132 8.86 1.56 4.82
C GLY A 132 10.29 2.10 4.92
N ALA A 133 10.76 2.70 3.85
CA ALA A 133 12.03 3.42 3.77
C ALA A 133 11.80 4.93 3.89
N GLY A 134 12.71 5.59 4.61
CA GLY A 134 12.79 7.04 4.74
C GLY A 134 14.23 7.54 4.64
N ALA A 135 14.45 8.81 5.00
CA ALA A 135 15.78 9.42 4.97
C ALA A 135 16.80 8.74 5.92
N HIS A 136 16.30 8.05 6.95
CA HIS A 136 17.10 7.40 8.00
C HIS A 136 17.16 5.87 7.85
N GLY A 137 16.75 5.32 6.71
CA GLY A 137 16.71 3.88 6.45
C GLY A 137 15.30 3.29 6.60
N ALA A 138 15.23 1.99 6.87
CA ALA A 138 13.96 1.30 7.08
C ALA A 138 13.35 1.71 8.43
N SER A 139 12.02 1.79 8.50
CA SER A 139 11.25 2.07 9.71
C SER A 139 10.58 0.79 10.24
N ALA A 140 10.41 0.73 11.56
CA ALA A 140 9.59 -0.28 12.22
C ALA A 140 8.17 0.22 12.51
N ASP A 141 7.87 1.48 12.20
CA ASP A 141 6.63 2.10 12.62
C ASP A 141 5.42 1.52 11.88
N VAL A 142 4.32 1.45 12.61
CA VAL A 142 3.03 1.03 12.09
C VAL A 142 2.01 2.08 12.46
N TRP A 143 1.32 2.62 11.47
CA TRP A 143 0.36 3.70 11.66
C TRP A 143 -1.00 3.31 11.13
N LEU A 144 -2.05 3.66 11.87
CA LEU A 144 -3.42 3.67 11.38
C LEU A 144 -3.76 5.09 10.89
N LEU A 145 -4.09 5.20 9.61
CA LEU A 145 -4.58 6.41 8.95
C LEU A 145 -6.11 6.32 8.79
N GLN A 146 -6.83 7.33 9.27
CA GLN A 146 -8.28 7.36 9.22
C GLN A 146 -8.78 8.67 8.62
N TRP A 147 -9.77 8.58 7.73
CA TRP A 147 -10.45 9.77 7.22
C TRP A 147 -11.53 10.22 8.20
N ASP A 148 -11.33 11.37 8.84
CA ASP A 148 -12.36 12.05 9.63
C ASP A 148 -13.25 12.86 8.69
N SER A 149 -14.49 12.41 8.51
CA SER A 149 -15.45 13.06 7.60
C SER A 149 -15.98 14.39 8.15
N ALA A 150 -16.00 14.58 9.47
CA ALA A 150 -16.46 15.81 10.09
C ALA A 150 -15.39 16.91 9.97
N ALA A 151 -14.13 16.55 10.19
CA ALA A 151 -13.01 17.49 10.07
C ALA A 151 -12.40 17.56 8.66
N ALA A 152 -12.87 16.74 7.72
CA ALA A 152 -12.37 16.62 6.34
C ALA A 152 -10.83 16.47 6.26
N LYS A 153 -10.26 15.64 7.14
CA LYS A 153 -8.81 15.43 7.25
C LYS A 153 -8.47 13.98 7.57
N VAL A 154 -7.22 13.60 7.32
CA VAL A 154 -6.70 12.32 7.79
C VAL A 154 -6.15 12.49 9.20
N THR A 155 -6.47 11.56 10.09
CA THR A 155 -5.84 11.42 11.40
C THR A 155 -4.89 10.23 11.39
N ARG A 156 -3.84 10.31 12.21
CA ARG A 156 -2.84 9.25 12.37
C ARG A 156 -2.82 8.78 13.81
N ARG A 157 -2.74 7.46 14.02
CA ARG A 157 -2.52 6.84 15.32
C ARG A 157 -1.43 5.77 15.24
N ALA A 158 -0.56 5.71 16.23
CA ALA A 158 0.45 4.64 16.33
C ALA A 158 -0.22 3.30 16.64
N LEU A 159 0.26 2.24 16.00
CA LEU A 159 0.05 0.85 16.40
C LEU A 159 1.39 0.27 16.91
N PRO A 160 1.42 -0.91 17.55
CA PRO A 160 2.67 -1.54 17.96
C PRO A 160 3.65 -1.67 16.79
N SER A 161 4.87 -1.13 16.97
CA SER A 161 5.94 -1.20 15.98
C SER A 161 6.33 -2.65 15.67
N LEU A 162 6.79 -2.88 14.45
CA LEU A 162 7.36 -4.16 14.04
C LEU A 162 8.54 -4.56 14.95
N PRO A 163 8.78 -5.86 15.19
CA PRO A 163 9.95 -6.33 15.95
C PRO A 163 11.30 -5.91 15.35
N MET A 164 11.33 -5.57 14.06
CA MET A 164 12.49 -4.97 13.39
C MET A 164 12.04 -4.00 12.28
N PRO A 165 12.86 -2.99 11.93
CA PRO A 165 12.57 -2.13 10.79
C PRO A 165 12.58 -2.91 9.48
N LEU A 166 11.59 -2.64 8.61
CA LEU A 166 11.44 -3.30 7.32
C LEU A 166 10.94 -2.31 6.26
N ALA A 167 11.64 -2.26 5.12
CA ALA A 167 11.14 -1.70 3.88
C ALA A 167 10.74 -2.82 2.91
N ASN A 168 9.90 -2.52 1.93
CA ASN A 168 9.44 -3.41 0.88
C ASN A 168 8.85 -4.73 1.41
N ALA A 169 8.23 -4.72 2.59
CA ALA A 169 7.54 -5.88 3.13
C ALA A 169 6.22 -6.14 2.38
N ALA A 170 5.74 -7.38 2.42
CA ALA A 170 4.41 -7.75 1.95
C ALA A 170 3.45 -7.84 3.15
N ALA A 171 2.21 -7.41 2.99
CA ALA A 171 1.21 -7.54 4.05
C ALA A 171 -0.18 -7.86 3.51
N ALA A 172 -0.96 -8.56 4.33
CA ALA A 172 -2.38 -8.81 4.08
C ALA A 172 -3.13 -8.95 5.41
N CYS A 173 -4.44 -8.73 5.39
CA CYS A 173 -5.31 -8.95 6.53
C CYS A 173 -6.30 -10.09 6.27
N HIS A 174 -6.50 -10.94 7.27
CA HIS A 174 -7.51 -11.99 7.24
C HIS A 174 -8.08 -12.19 8.64
N GLN A 175 -9.41 -12.24 8.77
CA GLN A 175 -10.11 -12.50 10.04
C GLN A 175 -9.60 -11.67 11.23
N GLY A 176 -9.42 -10.36 11.02
CA GLY A 176 -8.97 -9.44 12.08
C GLY A 176 -7.47 -9.52 12.41
N LYS A 177 -6.72 -10.38 11.75
CA LYS A 177 -5.26 -10.48 11.89
C LYS A 177 -4.55 -9.77 10.75
N LEU A 178 -3.48 -9.07 11.08
CA LEU A 178 -2.55 -8.46 10.13
C LEU A 178 -1.30 -9.33 10.03
N TYR A 179 -0.99 -9.76 8.81
CA TYR A 179 0.18 -10.57 8.48
C TYR A 179 1.19 -9.71 7.72
N VAL A 180 2.46 -9.80 8.10
CA VAL A 180 3.57 -9.06 7.48
C VAL A 180 4.72 -10.01 7.21
N ALA A 181 5.17 -10.09 5.96
CA ALA A 181 6.22 -11.01 5.54
C ALA A 181 7.33 -10.31 4.76
N GLY A 182 8.55 -10.77 5.00
CA GLY A 182 9.72 -10.39 4.23
C GLY A 182 10.09 -8.93 4.39
N GLY A 183 10.43 -8.30 3.28
CA GLY A 183 11.04 -6.98 3.23
C GLY A 183 12.56 -7.04 3.34
N GLU A 184 13.15 -5.88 3.54
CA GLU A 184 14.58 -5.72 3.70
C GLU A 184 14.91 -4.66 4.76
N ASN A 185 16.10 -4.80 5.33
CA ASN A 185 16.69 -3.79 6.18
C ASN A 185 18.20 -3.75 5.94
N ALA A 186 18.76 -2.55 5.77
CA ALA A 186 20.19 -2.34 5.52
C ALA A 186 20.76 -3.23 4.39
N GLY A 187 19.99 -3.42 3.31
CA GLY A 187 20.39 -4.24 2.15
C GLY A 187 20.26 -5.76 2.35
N LYS A 188 19.79 -6.22 3.52
CA LYS A 188 19.54 -7.64 3.80
C LYS A 188 18.05 -7.96 3.67
N VAL A 189 17.73 -8.89 2.78
CA VAL A 189 16.38 -9.42 2.61
C VAL A 189 16.00 -10.30 3.80
N SER A 190 14.79 -10.12 4.32
CA SER A 190 14.29 -10.82 5.49
C SER A 190 13.42 -12.03 5.13
N GLY A 191 13.55 -13.10 5.91
CA GLY A 191 12.64 -14.27 5.91
C GLY A 191 11.62 -14.21 7.05
N THR A 192 11.46 -13.05 7.70
CA THR A 192 10.55 -12.90 8.85
C THR A 192 9.10 -12.92 8.42
N PHE A 193 8.27 -13.57 9.23
CA PHE A 193 6.82 -13.57 9.06
C PHE A 193 6.18 -13.26 10.41
N TYR A 194 5.43 -12.16 10.48
CA TYR A 194 4.80 -11.68 11.70
C TYR A 194 3.29 -11.64 11.57
N VAL A 195 2.61 -11.83 12.69
CA VAL A 195 1.16 -11.63 12.80
C VAL A 195 0.81 -10.84 14.06
N ILE A 196 -0.20 -9.99 13.99
CA ILE A 196 -0.78 -9.30 15.13
C ILE A 196 -2.31 -9.23 15.00
N ASP A 197 -3.01 -9.22 16.12
CA ASP A 197 -4.45 -8.95 16.15
C ASP A 197 -4.71 -7.44 16.02
N ILE A 198 -5.49 -7.05 15.01
CA ILE A 198 -5.70 -5.64 14.65
C ILE A 198 -6.55 -4.93 15.72
N ALA A 199 -7.56 -5.60 16.27
CA ALA A 199 -8.45 -4.99 17.25
C ALA A 199 -7.70 -4.73 18.56
N ALA A 200 -6.94 -5.72 19.03
CA ALA A 200 -6.07 -5.55 20.19
C ALA A 200 -4.98 -4.50 19.94
N ALA A 201 -4.38 -4.45 18.75
CA ALA A 201 -3.37 -3.44 18.40
C ALA A 201 -3.93 -2.01 18.37
N ALA A 202 -5.20 -1.87 18.04
CA ALA A 202 -5.93 -0.63 17.99
C ALA A 202 -6.46 -0.16 19.35
N ASP A 203 -6.43 -1.02 20.37
CA ASP A 203 -6.90 -0.70 21.73
C ASP A 203 -5.70 -0.38 22.64
N ALA A 204 -5.58 0.90 23.01
CA ALA A 204 -4.48 1.36 23.87
C ALA A 204 -4.52 0.77 25.30
N THR A 205 -5.63 0.13 25.70
CA THR A 205 -5.76 -0.52 27.01
C THR A 205 -5.31 -1.98 26.99
N VAL A 206 -5.13 -2.57 25.82
CA VAL A 206 -4.74 -3.96 25.62
C VAL A 206 -3.26 -4.03 25.24
N LYS A 207 -2.46 -4.73 26.04
CA LYS A 207 -1.10 -5.06 25.64
C LYS A 207 -1.15 -6.18 24.59
N THR A 208 -0.71 -5.87 23.37
CA THR A 208 -0.55 -6.85 22.30
C THR A 208 0.83 -6.72 21.67
N GLU A 209 1.36 -7.83 21.18
CA GLU A 209 2.69 -7.91 20.60
C GLU A 209 2.64 -8.69 19.29
N TRP A 210 3.58 -8.40 18.40
CA TRP A 210 3.75 -9.17 17.18
C TRP A 210 4.23 -10.58 17.50
N MET A 211 3.53 -11.59 16.97
CA MET A 211 3.96 -12.97 17.03
C MET A 211 4.76 -13.31 15.77
N GLN A 212 5.96 -13.85 15.94
CA GLN A 212 6.73 -14.40 14.83
C GLN A 212 6.22 -15.81 14.49
N LEU A 213 5.89 -16.00 13.22
CA LEU A 213 5.49 -17.28 12.64
C LEU A 213 6.69 -17.94 11.93
N PRO A 214 6.62 -19.25 11.66
CA PRO A 214 7.56 -19.91 10.78
C PRO A 214 7.60 -19.21 9.41
N ALA A 215 8.80 -19.08 8.85
CA ALA A 215 8.96 -18.56 7.50
C ALA A 215 8.25 -19.45 6.47
N TRP A 216 7.94 -18.88 5.31
CA TRP A 216 7.44 -19.64 4.17
C TRP A 216 8.52 -20.57 3.60
N PRO A 217 8.14 -21.65 2.90
CA PRO A 217 9.08 -22.45 2.14
C PRO A 217 9.78 -21.61 1.05
N GLY A 218 11.11 -21.68 1.00
CA GLY A 218 11.93 -21.02 -0.02
C GLY A 218 12.67 -19.78 0.49
N PRO A 219 13.26 -18.99 -0.42
CA PRO A 219 14.11 -17.87 -0.06
C PRO A 219 13.33 -16.70 0.53
N ALA A 220 14.04 -15.87 1.29
CA ALA A 220 13.62 -14.55 1.73
C ALA A 220 13.19 -13.66 0.54
N ARG A 221 12.27 -12.73 0.79
CA ARG A 221 11.63 -11.89 -0.24
C ARG A 221 11.53 -10.46 0.25
N PHE A 222 11.86 -9.49 -0.59
CA PHE A 222 11.45 -8.09 -0.47
C PHE A 222 10.56 -7.76 -1.67
N GLY A 223 9.82 -6.65 -1.66
CA GLY A 223 8.95 -6.15 -2.75
C GLY A 223 7.91 -7.14 -3.29
N ALA A 224 7.62 -8.19 -2.52
CA ALA A 224 6.57 -9.13 -2.82
C ALA A 224 5.20 -8.52 -2.51
N VAL A 225 4.17 -9.06 -3.14
CA VAL A 225 2.76 -8.76 -2.86
C VAL A 225 2.18 -9.96 -2.14
N MET A 226 1.43 -9.70 -1.06
CA MET A 226 0.69 -10.73 -0.34
C MET A 226 -0.81 -10.53 -0.55
N ALA A 227 -1.52 -11.62 -0.79
CA ALA A 227 -2.97 -11.63 -0.90
C ALA A 227 -3.55 -12.83 -0.16
N VAL A 228 -4.76 -12.67 0.34
CA VAL A 228 -5.58 -13.79 0.83
C VAL A 228 -6.39 -14.30 -0.35
N LEU A 229 -6.35 -15.60 -0.60
CA LEU A 229 -7.27 -16.26 -1.52
C LEU A 229 -8.13 -17.23 -0.74
N GLU A 230 -9.44 -17.09 -0.89
CA GLU A 230 -10.43 -18.01 -0.35
C GLU A 230 -10.84 -19.02 -1.43
N SER A 231 -10.96 -20.28 -1.02
CA SER A 231 -11.38 -21.39 -1.85
C SER A 231 -12.26 -22.34 -1.04
N ASP A 232 -12.83 -23.37 -1.68
CA ASP A 232 -13.58 -24.42 -0.98
C ASP A 232 -12.72 -25.18 0.06
N ALA A 233 -11.38 -25.16 -0.10
CA ALA A 233 -10.44 -25.74 0.85
C ALA A 233 -10.12 -24.80 2.04
N GLY A 234 -10.69 -23.60 2.05
CA GLY A 234 -10.42 -22.55 3.03
C GLY A 234 -9.58 -21.40 2.47
N ALA A 235 -9.21 -20.49 3.38
CA ALA A 235 -8.41 -19.32 3.08
C ALA A 235 -6.91 -19.59 3.24
N ALA A 236 -6.09 -19.09 2.31
CA ALA A 236 -4.64 -19.15 2.41
C ALA A 236 -4.00 -17.81 2.02
N LEU A 237 -2.84 -17.55 2.61
CA LEU A 237 -1.98 -16.42 2.24
C LEU A 237 -1.08 -16.83 1.09
N TYR A 238 -1.14 -16.07 0.01
CA TYR A 238 -0.27 -16.22 -1.14
C TYR A 238 0.66 -15.03 -1.23
N MET A 239 1.93 -15.30 -1.50
CA MET A 239 2.94 -14.28 -1.70
C MET A 239 3.57 -14.44 -3.08
N PHE A 240 3.47 -13.38 -3.88
CA PHE A 240 3.90 -13.34 -5.28
C PHE A 240 4.93 -12.23 -5.48
N GLY A 241 5.78 -12.39 -6.48
CA GLY A 241 6.81 -11.38 -6.76
C GLY A 241 8.03 -11.55 -5.86
N GLU A 242 8.73 -10.44 -5.64
CA GLU A 242 10.20 -10.37 -5.56
C GLU A 242 10.90 -11.39 -4.63
N GLY A 243 12.16 -11.70 -5.00
CA GLY A 243 13.02 -12.74 -4.42
C GLY A 243 14.23 -12.15 -3.68
N PRO A 244 15.33 -12.91 -3.47
CA PRO A 244 16.53 -12.35 -2.87
C PRO A 244 17.09 -11.24 -3.76
N ASN A 245 17.62 -10.19 -3.13
CA ASN A 245 18.24 -9.07 -3.83
C ASN A 245 19.38 -9.60 -4.70
N ARG A 246 19.15 -9.70 -6.02
CA ARG A 246 20.23 -9.87 -7.00
C ARG A 246 20.86 -8.50 -7.25
N ALA A 247 21.51 -7.96 -6.23
CA ALA A 247 22.83 -7.38 -6.45
C ALA A 247 23.81 -8.55 -6.24
N ALA A 248 23.92 -9.52 -7.16
CA ALA A 248 24.78 -9.55 -8.37
C ALA A 248 26.27 -9.31 -8.02
N PRO A 249 27.23 -10.06 -8.61
CA PRO A 249 28.64 -10.12 -8.15
C PRO A 249 29.33 -8.77 -8.00
#